data_AF-A0A2D6F031-F1
#
_entry.id   AF-A0A2D6F031-F1
#
_cell.length_a   1.000
_cell.length_b   1.000
_cell.length_c   1.000
_cell.angle_alpha   90.00
_cell.angle_beta   90.00
_cell.angle_gamma   90.00
#
_symmetry.space_group_name_H-M   'P 1'
#
loop_
_entity.id
_entity.type
_entity.pdbx_description
1 polymer ?
#
loop_
_entity_poly.entity_id
_entity_poly.type
_entity_poly.pdbx_seq_one_letter_code
_entity_poly.pdbx_strand_id
1 'polypeptide(L)'
;MKKRGQVAMEFLMTYGWAIIIILLAIGALWLLGVFSPSVPTTCQIEAPFTCQDAVVSDNSVILRLGANQVQSATVNSVTVNGQACPILTNTQLTSNQITTVRCSGLTFEEDEKITVEIDSSYSKTGGGLTHNIEGTVSGQASKGSYVYNDDSTLITAYDFEGDAKSLKSNQYDGTISGANCNIDGQVGNGCFFDGVDNYIDIGNLGGPHTTLSIETWARLDTQGGTVDRIFIQSKDTSPETGFQFGYGWGDDYYFRVCNAGTCETRLIIYTDEENWHHYAATFNAGDVKLYIDGVEVDQSTFNQVVINPSVTNTLIGEDSDTSTTEPFHGMIDELAVYNRVLTPDEILAHAKGN
;
A
#
# COMPACT_ATOMS: atom_id res chain seq x y z
N MET A 1 4.95 69.96 7.08
CA MET A 1 4.83 68.49 6.93
C MET A 1 5.97 67.79 6.17
N LYS A 2 7.05 68.48 5.72
CA LYS A 2 8.12 67.87 4.89
C LYS A 2 9.17 66.99 5.60
N LYS A 3 9.27 67.00 6.93
CA LYS A 3 10.37 66.32 7.65
C LYS A 3 10.15 64.81 7.94
N ARG A 4 8.91 64.30 7.89
CA ARG A 4 8.63 62.89 8.21
C ARG A 4 8.98 61.93 7.07
N GLY A 5 8.81 62.34 5.80
CA GLY A 5 9.16 61.51 4.64
C GLY A 5 10.66 61.34 4.42
N GLN A 6 11.47 62.33 4.82
CA GLN A 6 12.93 62.28 4.68
C GLN A 6 13.56 61.27 5.65
N VAL A 7 13.10 61.25 6.91
CA VAL A 7 13.57 60.28 7.92
C VAL A 7 13.18 58.85 7.55
N ALA A 8 11.98 58.65 6.98
CA ALA A 8 11.55 57.34 6.52
C ALA A 8 12.41 56.81 5.36
N MET A 9 12.82 57.69 4.43
CA MET A 9 13.71 57.31 3.32
C MET A 9 15.14 57.00 3.79
N GLU A 10 15.69 57.76 4.73
CA GLU A 10 17.00 57.44 5.32
C GLU A 10 16.98 56.10 6.03
N PHE A 11 15.94 55.81 6.82
CA PHE A 11 15.78 54.53 7.50
C PHE A 11 15.69 53.35 6.51
N LEU A 12 14.93 53.49 5.42
CA LEU A 12 14.86 52.49 4.36
C LEU A 12 16.19 52.30 3.64
N MET A 13 16.98 53.35 3.43
CA MET A 13 18.30 53.23 2.79
C MET A 13 19.37 52.61 3.71
N THR A 14 19.34 52.89 5.01
CA THR A 14 20.34 52.35 5.96
C THR A 14 20.01 50.95 6.48
N TYR A 15 18.72 50.63 6.63
CA TYR A 15 18.30 49.35 7.19
C TYR A 15 17.58 48.44 6.19
N GLY A 16 17.20 48.95 5.02
CA GLY A 16 16.50 48.16 4.00
C GLY A 16 17.32 46.96 3.52
N TRP A 17 18.63 47.11 3.33
CA TRP A 17 19.48 45.97 2.98
C TRP A 17 19.57 44.93 4.10
N ALA A 18 19.58 45.37 5.36
CA ALA A 18 19.68 44.48 6.50
C ALA A 18 18.39 43.65 6.65
N ILE A 19 17.24 44.27 6.44
CA ILE A 19 15.94 43.58 6.40
C ILE A 19 15.90 42.58 5.24
N ILE A 20 16.40 42.94 4.05
CA ILE A 20 16.47 42.02 2.90
C ILE A 20 17.36 40.82 3.21
N ILE A 21 18.54 41.02 3.82
CA ILE A 21 19.44 39.93 4.20
C ILE A 21 18.77 39.01 5.23
N ILE A 22 18.07 39.58 6.21
CA ILE A 22 17.34 38.78 7.21
C ILE A 22 16.22 37.96 6.54
N LEU A 23 15.45 38.55 5.63
CA LEU A 23 14.40 37.83 4.90
C LEU A 23 14.98 36.74 4.00
N LEU A 24 16.09 36.99 3.32
CA LEU A 24 16.80 35.98 2.52
C LEU A 24 17.35 34.86 3.40
N ALA A 25 17.89 35.17 4.58
CA ALA A 25 18.37 34.16 5.52
C ALA A 25 17.22 33.31 6.08
N ILE A 26 16.08 33.92 6.45
CA ILE A 26 14.89 33.17 6.88
C ILE A 26 14.36 32.30 5.74
N GLY A 27 14.30 32.83 4.51
CA GLY A 27 13.89 32.08 3.33
C GLY A 27 14.83 30.91 3.03
N ALA A 28 16.15 31.11 3.15
CA ALA A 28 17.14 30.04 2.99
C ALA A 28 17.03 28.99 4.09
N LEU A 29 16.84 29.38 5.35
CA LEU A 29 16.64 28.45 6.47
C LEU A 29 15.34 27.66 6.33
N TRP A 30 14.28 28.28 5.81
CA TRP A 30 13.03 27.59 5.48
C TRP A 30 13.22 26.59 4.33
N LEU A 31 13.96 26.97 3.28
CA LEU A 31 14.29 26.08 2.15
C LEU A 31 15.25 24.95 2.54
N LEU A 32 16.04 25.13 3.61
CA LEU A 32 16.90 24.12 4.21
C LEU A 32 16.19 23.26 5.29
N GLY A 33 14.87 23.41 5.45
CA GLY A 33 14.07 22.59 6.38
C GLY A 33 14.31 22.85 7.87
N VAL A 34 15.05 23.90 8.23
CA VAL A 34 15.44 24.19 9.64
C VAL A 34 14.23 24.49 10.53
N PHE A 35 13.11 24.94 9.94
CA PHE A 35 11.86 25.21 10.66
C PHE A 35 10.83 24.08 10.58
N SER A 36 11.18 22.95 9.96
CA SER A 36 10.34 21.75 9.85
C SER A 36 10.99 20.59 10.62
N PRO A 37 11.13 20.69 11.96
CA PRO A 37 11.69 19.58 12.72
C PRO A 37 10.80 18.35 12.54
N SER A 38 11.41 17.23 12.14
CA SER A 38 10.76 15.92 12.08
C SER A 38 10.13 15.64 13.45
N VAL A 39 8.81 15.48 13.49
CA VAL A 39 8.12 15.05 14.70
C VAL A 39 8.27 13.53 14.75
N PRO A 40 9.04 12.96 15.70
CA PRO A 40 9.12 11.52 15.81
C PRO A 40 7.71 10.98 16.05
N THR A 41 7.34 9.92 15.33
CA THR A 41 6.07 9.25 15.59
C THR A 41 6.12 8.66 17.00
N THR A 42 5.25 9.13 17.88
CA THR A 42 5.12 8.61 19.25
C THR A 42 3.76 8.00 19.41
N CYS A 43 3.70 6.76 19.89
CA CYS A 43 2.46 6.07 20.17
C CYS A 43 2.38 5.73 21.66
N GLN A 44 1.38 6.27 22.37
CA GLN A 44 1.19 6.10 23.80
C GLN A 44 -0.21 5.59 24.10
N ILE A 45 -0.31 4.44 24.75
CA ILE A 45 -1.58 3.85 25.19
C ILE A 45 -1.39 3.20 26.55
N GLU A 46 -2.38 3.32 27.43
CA GLU A 46 -2.29 2.79 28.79
C GLU A 46 -2.43 1.25 28.82
N ALA A 47 -1.80 0.62 29.83
CA ALA A 47 -1.96 -0.81 30.07
C ALA A 47 -3.45 -1.16 30.33
N PRO A 48 -3.94 -2.32 29.87
CA PRO A 48 -3.21 -3.50 29.38
C PRO A 48 -2.83 -3.47 27.90
N PHE A 49 -3.09 -2.36 27.20
CA PHE A 49 -2.70 -2.21 25.81
C PHE A 49 -1.26 -1.74 25.70
N THR A 50 -0.64 -2.04 24.57
CA THR A 50 0.70 -1.58 24.21
C THR A 50 0.68 -1.14 22.77
N CYS A 51 1.19 0.05 22.46
CA CYS A 51 1.40 0.41 21.08
C CYS A 51 2.81 0.04 20.68
N GLN A 52 2.92 -0.90 19.75
CA GLN A 52 4.20 -1.36 19.23
C GLN A 52 4.73 -0.39 18.18
N ASP A 53 3.84 0.08 17.31
CA ASP A 53 4.18 0.98 16.22
C ASP A 53 2.96 1.75 15.72
N ALA A 54 3.20 2.87 15.06
CA ALA A 54 2.18 3.60 14.34
C ALA A 54 2.78 4.25 13.09
N VAL A 55 2.07 4.10 11.97
CA VAL A 55 2.42 4.71 10.68
C VAL A 55 1.32 5.69 10.31
N VAL A 56 1.73 6.88 9.89
CA VAL A 56 0.83 7.93 9.40
C VAL A 56 1.17 8.16 7.94
N SER A 57 0.25 7.76 7.06
CA SER A 57 0.33 7.97 5.62
C SER A 57 -0.52 9.18 5.23
N ASP A 58 -0.58 9.51 3.94
CA ASP A 58 -1.37 10.62 3.39
C ASP A 58 -2.90 10.38 3.43
N ASN A 59 -3.34 9.12 3.41
CA ASN A 59 -4.77 8.75 3.45
C ASN A 59 -5.11 7.73 4.55
N SER A 60 -4.14 7.32 5.37
CA SER A 60 -4.38 6.34 6.42
C SER A 60 -3.53 6.53 7.67
N VAL A 61 -4.00 5.94 8.77
CA VAL A 61 -3.23 5.74 9.99
C VAL A 61 -3.28 4.26 10.33
N ILE A 62 -2.12 3.63 10.42
CA ILE A 62 -1.95 2.22 10.79
C ILE A 62 -1.40 2.16 12.21
N LEU A 63 -2.05 1.36 13.07
CA LEU A 63 -1.72 1.23 14.48
C LEU A 63 -1.46 -0.24 14.81
N ARG A 64 -0.25 -0.57 15.27
CA ARG A 64 0.08 -1.92 15.76
C ARG A 64 -0.11 -1.97 17.26
N LEU A 65 -1.26 -2.47 17.69
CA LEU A 65 -1.67 -2.49 19.09
C LEU A 65 -1.61 -3.93 19.64
N GLY A 66 -0.95 -4.11 20.77
CA GLY A 66 -0.99 -5.33 21.57
C GLY A 66 -1.97 -5.20 22.73
N ALA A 67 -2.57 -6.31 23.16
CA ALA A 67 -3.40 -6.37 24.37
C ALA A 67 -2.98 -7.56 25.24
N ASN A 68 -2.70 -7.34 26.52
CA ASN A 68 -2.18 -8.39 27.41
C ASN A 68 -3.14 -8.73 28.54
N GLN A 69 -3.37 -10.03 28.80
CA GLN A 69 -4.20 -10.51 29.92
C GLN A 69 -5.66 -9.98 29.91
N VAL A 70 -6.22 -9.79 28.72
CA VAL A 70 -7.62 -9.40 28.51
C VAL A 70 -8.47 -10.61 28.12
N GLN A 71 -9.76 -10.57 28.46
CA GLN A 71 -10.77 -11.52 27.99
C GLN A 71 -11.40 -11.05 26.68
N SER A 72 -11.68 -9.75 26.58
CA SER A 72 -12.10 -9.07 25.36
C SER A 72 -11.44 -7.70 25.30
N ALA A 73 -11.04 -7.26 24.12
CA ALA A 73 -10.49 -5.93 23.89
C ALA A 73 -10.93 -5.42 22.51
N THR A 74 -11.37 -4.17 22.44
CA THR A 74 -11.89 -3.56 21.22
C THR A 74 -11.43 -2.11 21.12
N VAL A 75 -10.97 -1.68 19.95
CA VAL A 75 -10.89 -0.25 19.59
C VAL A 75 -12.28 0.23 19.22
N ASN A 76 -12.84 1.15 20.02
CA ASN A 76 -14.18 1.66 19.82
C ASN A 76 -14.20 2.77 18.75
N SER A 77 -13.21 3.67 18.81
CA SER A 77 -13.06 4.78 17.87
C SER A 77 -11.60 5.16 17.72
N VAL A 78 -11.29 5.67 16.54
CA VAL A 78 -10.04 6.38 16.24
C VAL A 78 -10.45 7.74 15.69
N THR A 79 -9.83 8.80 16.18
CA THR A 79 -10.07 10.17 15.75
C THR A 79 -8.75 10.77 15.29
N VAL A 80 -8.70 11.32 14.09
CA VAL A 80 -7.49 11.87 13.49
C VAL A 80 -7.66 13.38 13.27
N ASN A 81 -6.81 14.19 13.89
CA ASN A 81 -6.91 15.66 13.93
C ASN A 81 -8.30 16.18 14.34
N GLY A 82 -8.98 15.46 15.24
CA GLY A 82 -10.34 15.78 15.70
C GLY A 82 -11.47 15.31 14.77
N GLN A 83 -11.16 14.68 13.63
CA GLN A 83 -12.14 14.05 12.74
C GLN A 83 -12.25 12.56 13.03
N ALA A 84 -13.48 12.04 13.13
CA ALA A 84 -13.70 10.61 13.31
C ALA A 84 -13.14 9.83 12.10
N CYS A 85 -12.50 8.70 12.38
CA CYS A 85 -12.00 7.81 11.36
C CYS A 85 -13.13 7.39 10.39
N PRO A 86 -13.01 7.67 9.08
CA PRO A 86 -14.06 7.32 8.11
C PRO A 86 -14.27 5.81 8.00
N ILE A 87 -13.18 5.05 7.91
CA ILE A 87 -13.20 3.59 7.81
C ILE A 87 -12.22 3.02 8.82
N LEU A 88 -12.74 2.36 9.86
CA LEU A 88 -11.95 1.72 10.91
C LEU A 88 -12.08 0.20 10.82
N THR A 89 -10.96 -0.51 10.59
CA THR A 89 -10.93 -1.97 10.45
C THR A 89 -10.05 -2.63 11.50
N ASN A 90 -10.21 -3.96 11.67
CA ASN A 90 -9.47 -4.79 12.62
C ASN A 90 -9.55 -4.33 14.09
N THR A 91 -10.72 -3.83 14.51
CA THR A 91 -10.90 -3.26 15.86
C THR A 91 -10.88 -4.28 17.01
N GLN A 92 -10.99 -5.58 16.73
CA GLN A 92 -11.01 -6.63 17.75
C GLN A 92 -9.58 -7.07 18.08
N LEU A 93 -9.17 -6.89 19.33
CA LEU A 93 -7.84 -7.25 19.83
C LEU A 93 -7.87 -8.58 20.56
N THR A 94 -6.91 -9.44 20.20
CA THR A 94 -6.73 -10.75 20.82
C THR A 94 -5.67 -10.70 21.92
N SER A 95 -5.96 -11.35 23.04
CA SER A 95 -5.05 -11.40 24.19
C SER A 95 -3.70 -12.03 23.83
N ASN A 96 -2.62 -11.37 24.21
CA ASN A 96 -1.22 -11.70 23.93
C ASN A 96 -0.88 -11.76 22.42
N GLN A 97 -1.60 -11.01 21.59
CA GLN A 97 -1.29 -10.84 20.17
C GLN A 97 -1.20 -9.34 19.83
N ILE A 98 -0.45 -9.04 18.77
CA ILE A 98 -0.44 -7.72 18.15
C ILE A 98 -1.51 -7.74 17.06
N THR A 99 -2.31 -6.69 17.00
CA THR A 99 -3.36 -6.47 16.02
C THR A 99 -3.09 -5.17 15.30
N THR A 100 -3.10 -5.21 13.96
CA THR A 100 -2.97 -4.04 13.10
C THR A 100 -4.34 -3.42 12.91
N VAL A 101 -4.62 -2.33 13.64
CA VAL A 101 -5.83 -1.52 13.52
C VAL A 101 -5.58 -0.46 12.45
N ARG A 102 -6.47 -0.37 11.46
CA ARG A 102 -6.30 0.59 10.34
C ARG A 102 -7.43 1.60 10.33
N CYS A 103 -7.06 2.87 10.22
CA CYS A 103 -7.97 3.96 9.91
C CYS A 103 -7.68 4.48 8.50
N SER A 104 -8.65 4.39 7.59
CA SER A 104 -8.52 4.80 6.19
C SER A 104 -9.61 5.79 5.75
N GLY A 105 -9.42 6.37 4.56
CA GLY A 105 -10.30 7.39 3.97
C GLY A 105 -9.97 8.81 4.44
N LEU A 106 -8.73 9.05 4.85
CA LEU A 106 -8.25 10.36 5.32
C LEU A 106 -7.64 11.14 4.15
N THR A 107 -7.33 12.42 4.34
CA THR A 107 -6.61 13.18 3.31
C THR A 107 -5.72 14.17 4.01
N PHE A 108 -4.41 13.96 3.88
CA PHE A 108 -3.36 14.75 4.50
C PHE A 108 -2.38 15.23 3.45
N GLU A 109 -1.83 16.41 3.70
CA GLU A 109 -0.69 16.90 2.93
C GLU A 109 0.61 16.24 3.42
N GLU A 110 1.61 16.15 2.54
CA GLU A 110 2.95 15.69 2.93
C GLU A 110 3.51 16.55 4.08
N ASP A 111 4.12 15.89 5.07
CA ASP A 111 4.64 16.47 6.32
C ASP A 111 3.57 17.09 7.25
N GLU A 112 2.28 16.92 6.95
CA GLU A 112 1.20 17.40 7.82
C GLU A 112 1.31 16.75 9.20
N LYS A 113 1.21 17.56 10.26
CA LYS A 113 1.26 17.05 11.63
C LYS A 113 -0.06 16.42 11.99
N ILE A 114 -0.01 15.14 12.37
CA ILE A 114 -1.18 14.36 12.69
C ILE A 114 -1.19 14.00 14.18
N THR A 115 -2.34 14.19 14.81
CA THR A 115 -2.67 13.70 16.15
C THR A 115 -3.81 12.70 16.03
N VAL A 116 -3.62 11.52 16.59
CA VAL A 116 -4.58 10.42 16.59
C VAL A 116 -4.98 10.15 18.03
N GLU A 117 -6.27 10.13 18.30
CA GLU A 117 -6.84 9.74 19.58
C GLU A 117 -7.53 8.39 19.41
N ILE A 118 -7.27 7.47 20.33
CA ILE A 118 -7.75 6.08 20.28
C ILE A 118 -8.60 5.85 21.53
N ASP A 119 -9.87 5.54 21.35
CA ASP A 119 -10.73 5.07 22.45
C ASP A 119 -10.87 3.56 22.37
N SER A 120 -10.51 2.87 23.45
CA SER A 120 -10.60 1.40 23.52
C SER A 120 -11.33 0.92 24.75
N SER A 121 -11.97 -0.25 24.66
CA SER A 121 -12.63 -0.91 25.78
C SER A 121 -12.08 -2.32 25.99
N TYR A 122 -12.02 -2.79 27.24
CA TYR A 122 -11.57 -4.14 27.55
C TYR A 122 -12.24 -4.73 28.80
N SER A 123 -12.18 -6.06 28.92
CA SER A 123 -12.49 -6.79 30.15
C SER A 123 -11.28 -7.64 30.55
N LYS A 124 -11.00 -7.76 31.85
CA LYS A 124 -9.87 -8.55 32.36
C LYS A 124 -10.22 -10.04 32.37
N THR A 125 -9.24 -10.91 32.17
CA THR A 125 -9.44 -12.37 32.33
C THR A 125 -9.98 -12.69 33.73
N GLY A 126 -11.18 -13.29 33.78
CA GLY A 126 -11.86 -13.64 35.04
C GLY A 126 -12.67 -12.50 35.69
N GLY A 127 -12.74 -11.32 35.07
CA GLY A 127 -13.56 -10.19 35.51
C GLY A 127 -14.73 -9.92 34.55
N GLY A 128 -15.88 -9.50 35.07
CA GLY A 128 -17.07 -9.20 34.27
C GLY A 128 -17.29 -7.72 33.96
N LEU A 129 -16.38 -6.83 34.37
CA LEU A 129 -16.51 -5.38 34.20
C LEU A 129 -15.72 -4.91 32.98
N THR A 130 -16.37 -4.08 32.16
CA THR A 130 -15.74 -3.37 31.05
C THR A 130 -15.07 -2.11 31.56
N HIS A 131 -13.84 -1.88 31.10
CA HIS A 131 -13.03 -0.69 31.34
C HIS A 131 -12.81 0.04 30.01
N ASN A 132 -12.76 1.37 30.05
CA ASN A 132 -12.41 2.20 28.90
C ASN A 132 -11.01 2.79 29.11
N ILE A 133 -10.26 2.94 28.02
CA ILE A 133 -8.94 3.57 28.01
C ILE A 133 -8.85 4.51 26.82
N GLU A 134 -7.99 5.50 26.95
CA GLU A 134 -7.63 6.43 25.88
C GLU A 134 -6.15 6.22 25.52
N GLY A 135 -5.83 6.39 24.24
CA GLY A 135 -4.47 6.39 23.71
C GLY A 135 -4.28 7.57 22.77
N THR A 136 -3.03 8.01 22.62
CA THR A 136 -2.68 9.07 21.68
C THR A 136 -1.50 8.65 20.83
N VAL A 137 -1.57 8.99 19.54
CA VAL A 137 -0.44 8.91 18.62
C VAL A 137 -0.21 10.30 18.06
N SER A 138 1.03 10.72 17.95
CA SER A 138 1.38 11.91 17.19
C SER A 138 2.49 11.57 16.23
N GLY A 139 2.39 12.05 15.00
CA GLY A 139 3.39 11.84 13.96
C GLY A 139 3.26 12.90 12.88
N GLN A 140 4.01 12.72 11.80
CA GLN A 140 3.81 13.45 10.56
C GLN A 140 3.30 12.50 9.51
N ALA A 141 2.35 12.96 8.70
CA ALA A 141 1.97 12.28 7.49
C ALA A 141 3.18 12.26 6.57
N SER A 142 3.89 11.14 6.55
CA SER A 142 4.70 10.82 5.40
C SER A 142 3.74 10.48 4.27
N LYS A 143 4.10 10.80 3.04
CA LYS A 143 3.56 10.03 1.92
C LYS A 143 4.09 8.61 2.06
N GLY A 144 3.36 7.81 2.83
CA GLY A 144 3.39 6.36 2.71
C GLY A 144 2.81 6.09 1.35
N SER A 145 3.69 5.68 0.43
CA SER A 145 3.30 5.38 -0.93
C SER A 145 2.22 4.32 -0.89
N TYR A 146 1.10 4.56 -1.59
CA TYR A 146 0.00 3.62 -1.79
C TYR A 146 -0.94 3.37 -0.60
N VAL A 147 -1.81 4.34 -0.34
CA VAL A 147 -3.18 3.97 0.05
C VAL A 147 -4.14 4.77 -0.79
N TYR A 148 -4.52 4.27 -1.97
CA TYR A 148 -5.57 4.91 -2.75
C TYR A 148 -6.88 4.83 -1.99
N ASN A 149 -7.21 6.00 -1.43
CA ASN A 149 -8.39 6.83 -1.63
C ASN A 149 -9.74 6.10 -1.73
N ASP A 150 -10.83 6.82 -1.61
CA ASP A 150 -12.19 6.31 -1.86
C ASP A 150 -12.42 5.91 -3.35
N ASP A 151 -11.41 5.36 -4.04
CA ASP A 151 -11.53 4.82 -5.38
C ASP A 151 -12.48 3.62 -5.34
N SER A 152 -13.74 3.94 -5.60
CA SER A 152 -14.84 2.98 -5.71
C SER A 152 -14.55 1.84 -6.68
N THR A 153 -13.61 2.02 -7.62
CA THR A 153 -13.22 1.03 -8.63
C THR A 153 -12.11 0.07 -8.19
N LEU A 154 -11.39 0.35 -7.08
CA LEU A 154 -10.43 -0.60 -6.51
C LEU A 154 -11.14 -1.93 -6.25
N ILE A 155 -10.60 -3.07 -6.66
CA ILE A 155 -11.18 -4.38 -6.33
C ILE A 155 -10.66 -4.84 -4.97
N THR A 156 -9.33 -4.81 -4.80
CA THR A 156 -8.64 -5.15 -3.56
C THR A 156 -7.23 -4.55 -3.59
N ALA A 157 -6.64 -4.31 -2.43
CA ALA A 157 -5.25 -3.92 -2.28
C ALA A 157 -4.66 -4.44 -0.96
N TYR A 158 -3.35 -4.62 -0.91
CA TYR A 158 -2.60 -5.17 0.22
C TYR A 158 -1.31 -4.38 0.43
N ASP A 159 -1.19 -3.75 1.60
CA ASP A 159 0.01 -3.06 2.09
C ASP A 159 1.05 -4.02 2.70
N PHE A 160 0.63 -5.26 2.99
CA PHE A 160 1.45 -6.30 3.61
C PHE A 160 2.12 -5.93 4.94
N GLU A 161 1.48 -5.05 5.72
CA GLU A 161 1.96 -4.57 7.02
C GLU A 161 1.75 -5.56 8.18
N GLY A 162 2.36 -6.73 8.07
CA GLY A 162 2.25 -7.82 9.04
C GLY A 162 1.09 -8.78 8.84
N ASP A 163 0.19 -8.48 7.90
CA ASP A 163 -0.96 -9.30 7.53
C ASP A 163 -1.23 -9.25 6.01
N ALA A 164 -2.19 -10.04 5.54
CA ALA A 164 -2.66 -10.00 4.15
C ALA A 164 -4.12 -9.52 4.09
N LYS A 165 -4.47 -8.50 4.90
CA LYS A 165 -5.83 -7.97 4.93
C LYS A 165 -6.06 -7.03 3.76
N SER A 166 -7.21 -7.17 3.12
CA SER A 166 -7.59 -6.26 2.05
C SER A 166 -7.84 -4.87 2.62
N LEU A 167 -7.23 -3.86 2.01
CA LEU A 167 -7.51 -2.46 2.31
C LEU A 167 -8.93 -2.05 1.89
N LYS A 168 -9.59 -2.85 1.04
CA LYS A 168 -10.99 -2.67 0.67
C LYS A 168 -11.91 -3.56 1.52
N SER A 169 -12.47 -2.97 2.58
CA SER A 169 -13.63 -3.45 3.35
C SER A 169 -13.83 -4.99 3.43
N ASN A 170 -13.19 -5.72 4.36
CA ASN A 170 -13.44 -7.15 4.72
C ASN A 170 -13.73 -8.16 3.56
N GLN A 171 -13.42 -7.81 2.31
CA GLN A 171 -13.67 -8.61 1.13
C GLN A 171 -12.31 -8.88 0.50
N TYR A 172 -12.05 -10.14 0.16
CA TYR A 172 -10.75 -10.60 -0.33
C TYR A 172 -9.63 -10.54 0.72
N ASP A 173 -9.95 -10.66 2.01
CA ASP A 173 -8.92 -10.90 3.02
C ASP A 173 -8.10 -12.16 2.66
N GLY A 174 -6.80 -11.99 2.56
CA GLY A 174 -5.86 -13.05 2.24
C GLY A 174 -5.67 -14.03 3.38
N THR A 175 -5.59 -15.31 3.03
CA THR A 175 -5.13 -16.39 3.91
C THR A 175 -3.68 -16.71 3.55
N ILE A 176 -2.76 -16.37 4.45
CA ILE A 176 -1.33 -16.61 4.26
C ILE A 176 -1.01 -18.10 4.45
N SER A 177 -0.38 -18.70 3.45
CA SER A 177 0.21 -20.05 3.50
C SER A 177 1.72 -19.93 3.38
N GLY A 178 2.43 -20.03 4.50
CA GLY A 178 3.90 -20.07 4.57
C GLY A 178 4.63 -18.73 4.36
N ALA A 179 4.10 -17.81 3.54
CA ALA A 179 4.69 -16.50 3.29
C ALA A 179 4.87 -15.67 4.59
N ASN A 180 5.92 -14.85 4.65
CA ASN A 180 6.21 -14.02 5.82
C ASN A 180 6.08 -12.52 5.50
N CYS A 181 5.01 -11.91 6.00
CA CYS A 181 4.67 -10.50 5.79
C CYS A 181 5.17 -9.56 6.91
N ASN A 182 6.16 -9.97 7.69
CA ASN A 182 6.80 -9.13 8.72
C ASN A 182 8.29 -8.91 8.41
N ILE A 183 8.63 -8.78 7.13
CA ILE A 183 9.98 -8.52 6.63
C ILE A 183 9.99 -7.13 6.01
N ASP A 184 11.06 -6.36 6.19
CA ASP A 184 11.20 -5.02 5.60
C ASP A 184 10.93 -5.04 4.10
N GLY A 185 9.89 -4.31 3.69
CA GLY A 185 9.39 -4.20 2.32
C GLY A 185 10.08 -3.10 1.52
N GLN A 186 9.45 -2.69 0.42
CA GLN A 186 9.79 -1.44 -0.25
C GLN A 186 9.26 -0.26 0.56
N VAL A 187 8.08 -0.41 1.14
CA VAL A 187 7.45 0.52 2.09
C VAL A 187 7.11 -0.30 3.33
N GLY A 188 7.56 0.14 4.50
CA GLY A 188 7.30 -0.59 5.76
C GLY A 188 7.66 -2.08 5.68
N ASN A 189 6.67 -2.97 5.81
CA ASN A 189 6.84 -4.42 5.64
C ASN A 189 6.29 -4.91 4.30
N GLY A 190 6.91 -5.93 3.73
CA GLY A 190 6.38 -6.70 2.60
C GLY A 190 6.30 -8.19 2.91
N CYS A 191 5.74 -8.97 1.97
CA CYS A 191 5.67 -10.42 2.07
C CYS A 191 6.80 -11.12 1.33
N PHE A 192 7.53 -11.96 2.06
CA PHE A 192 8.54 -12.87 1.51
C PHE A 192 7.92 -14.22 1.10
N PHE A 193 8.27 -14.67 -0.10
CA PHE A 193 7.91 -15.97 -0.69
C PHE A 193 9.19 -16.75 -1.01
N ASP A 194 9.23 -18.05 -0.69
CA ASP A 194 10.46 -18.84 -0.66
C ASP A 194 10.77 -19.59 -1.97
N GLY A 195 9.90 -19.46 -2.98
CA GLY A 195 10.04 -20.14 -4.25
C GLY A 195 9.72 -21.63 -4.23
N VAL A 196 9.02 -22.12 -3.20
CA VAL A 196 8.67 -23.54 -3.05
C VAL A 196 7.16 -23.77 -2.96
N ASP A 197 6.50 -23.29 -1.90
CA ASP A 197 5.07 -23.53 -1.64
C ASP A 197 4.38 -22.39 -0.89
N ASN A 198 5.02 -21.22 -0.83
CA ASN A 198 4.48 -20.03 -0.19
C ASN A 198 3.50 -19.30 -1.12
N TYR A 199 2.31 -19.00 -0.61
CA TYR A 199 1.32 -18.18 -1.32
C TYR A 199 0.35 -17.49 -0.35
N ILE A 200 -0.46 -16.57 -0.88
CA ILE A 200 -1.60 -15.97 -0.19
C ILE A 200 -2.84 -16.19 -1.04
N ASP A 201 -3.84 -16.87 -0.47
CA ASP A 201 -5.15 -17.07 -1.12
C ASP A 201 -6.10 -15.93 -0.76
N ILE A 202 -6.52 -15.14 -1.76
CA ILE A 202 -7.42 -13.99 -1.58
C ILE A 202 -8.86 -14.29 -2.03
N GLY A 203 -9.17 -15.56 -2.30
CA GLY A 203 -10.45 -15.99 -2.83
C GLY A 203 -10.64 -15.64 -4.31
N ASN A 204 -11.86 -15.79 -4.81
CA ASN A 204 -12.17 -15.52 -6.21
C ASN A 204 -12.54 -14.04 -6.42
N LEU A 205 -11.74 -13.28 -7.19
CA LEU A 205 -11.97 -11.86 -7.45
C LEU A 205 -13.27 -11.56 -8.25
N GLY A 206 -13.90 -12.56 -8.85
CA GLY A 206 -15.09 -12.39 -9.67
C GLY A 206 -14.75 -11.81 -11.06
N GLY A 207 -15.77 -11.26 -11.72
CA GLY A 207 -15.70 -10.84 -13.13
C GLY A 207 -16.96 -11.24 -13.89
N PRO A 208 -17.20 -10.71 -15.10
CA PRO A 208 -16.20 -10.36 -16.11
C PRO A 208 -15.59 -8.95 -15.99
N HIS A 209 -14.38 -8.78 -16.52
CA HIS A 209 -13.67 -7.50 -16.60
C HIS A 209 -13.53 -7.04 -18.06
N THR A 210 -14.04 -5.85 -18.37
CA THR A 210 -13.76 -5.16 -19.64
C THR A 210 -12.62 -4.15 -19.50
N THR A 211 -12.30 -3.76 -18.27
CA THR A 211 -11.15 -2.95 -17.88
C THR A 211 -10.54 -3.55 -16.62
N LEU A 212 -9.22 -3.55 -16.53
CA LEU A 212 -8.49 -4.05 -15.36
C LEU A 212 -7.15 -3.32 -15.26
N SER A 213 -6.71 -3.00 -14.06
CA SER A 213 -5.31 -2.66 -13.78
C SER A 213 -4.82 -3.46 -12.60
N ILE A 214 -3.56 -3.88 -12.66
CA ILE A 214 -2.87 -4.57 -11.58
C ILE A 214 -1.54 -3.88 -11.41
N GLU A 215 -1.13 -3.65 -10.17
CA GLU A 215 0.19 -3.14 -9.85
C GLU A 215 0.72 -3.70 -8.53
N THR A 216 2.04 -3.73 -8.39
CA THR A 216 2.73 -4.14 -7.17
C THR A 216 4.19 -3.72 -7.23
N TRP A 217 4.81 -3.51 -6.07
CA TRP A 217 6.25 -3.57 -5.94
C TRP A 217 6.69 -5.02 -5.80
N ALA A 218 7.70 -5.43 -6.56
CA ALA A 218 8.29 -6.76 -6.38
C ALA A 218 9.81 -6.69 -6.48
N ARG A 219 10.46 -7.58 -5.73
CA ARG A 219 11.89 -7.85 -5.80
C ARG A 219 12.08 -9.34 -5.97
N LEU A 220 12.71 -9.74 -7.07
CA LEU A 220 13.11 -11.14 -7.26
C LEU A 220 14.43 -11.39 -6.52
N ASP A 221 14.44 -12.46 -5.71
CA ASP A 221 15.66 -12.93 -5.06
C ASP A 221 16.38 -14.00 -5.91
N THR A 222 15.73 -14.53 -6.97
CA THR A 222 16.38 -15.40 -7.96
C THR A 222 15.70 -15.27 -9.31
N GLN A 223 16.47 -15.01 -10.36
CA GLN A 223 16.09 -15.12 -11.77
C GLN A 223 16.56 -16.44 -12.37
N GLY A 224 15.99 -16.75 -13.53
CA GLY A 224 16.15 -18.03 -14.18
C GLY A 224 15.41 -19.16 -13.46
N GLY A 225 15.12 -20.20 -14.23
CA GLY A 225 14.35 -21.34 -13.75
C GLY A 225 13.75 -22.12 -14.91
N THR A 226 12.99 -23.15 -14.56
CA THR A 226 12.21 -23.93 -15.54
C THR A 226 10.71 -23.70 -15.40
N VAL A 227 10.31 -22.72 -14.57
CA VAL A 227 8.93 -22.39 -14.23
C VAL A 227 8.79 -20.87 -14.19
N ASP A 228 7.56 -20.40 -14.42
CA ASP A 228 7.22 -19.01 -14.18
C ASP A 228 7.19 -18.73 -12.66
N ARG A 229 7.25 -17.45 -12.29
CA ARG A 229 7.27 -16.94 -10.93
C ARG A 229 6.15 -15.92 -10.80
N ILE A 230 5.08 -16.28 -10.07
CA ILE A 230 3.82 -15.53 -10.11
C ILE A 230 3.73 -14.45 -9.04
N PHE A 231 3.50 -13.20 -9.43
CA PHE A 231 3.10 -12.17 -8.47
C PHE A 231 1.65 -12.39 -8.05
N ILE A 232 0.75 -12.49 -9.03
CA ILE A 232 -0.67 -12.76 -8.83
C ILE A 232 -1.27 -13.50 -10.03
N GLN A 233 -2.10 -14.49 -9.74
CA GLN A 233 -2.84 -15.25 -10.75
C GLN A 233 -4.30 -15.44 -10.37
N SER A 234 -5.17 -15.18 -11.33
CA SER A 234 -6.59 -15.51 -11.30
C SER A 234 -6.94 -16.17 -12.63
N LYS A 235 -6.60 -17.46 -12.83
CA LYS A 235 -6.68 -18.10 -14.15
C LYS A 235 -7.05 -19.58 -14.06
N ASP A 236 -7.97 -20.00 -14.94
CA ASP A 236 -8.27 -21.42 -15.19
C ASP A 236 -7.28 -22.02 -16.20
N THR A 237 -7.12 -23.34 -16.22
CA THR A 237 -6.26 -24.03 -17.18
C THR A 237 -6.99 -24.69 -18.35
N SER A 238 -8.30 -24.92 -18.26
CA SER A 238 -9.06 -25.57 -19.32
C SER A 238 -10.54 -25.19 -19.34
N PRO A 239 -10.99 -24.34 -20.30
CA PRO A 239 -10.16 -23.53 -21.18
C PRO A 239 -9.47 -22.39 -20.39
N GLU A 240 -8.27 -21.98 -20.81
CA GLU A 240 -7.60 -20.85 -20.15
C GLU A 240 -8.46 -19.58 -20.17
N THR A 241 -8.74 -19.05 -18.98
CA THR A 241 -9.60 -17.88 -18.76
C THR A 241 -9.14 -17.16 -17.50
N GLY A 242 -8.96 -15.84 -17.58
CA GLY A 242 -8.50 -15.01 -16.48
C GLY A 242 -7.19 -14.29 -16.79
N PHE A 243 -6.38 -14.01 -15.77
CA PHE A 243 -5.11 -13.30 -15.92
C PHE A 243 -3.99 -13.89 -15.04
N GLN A 244 -2.75 -13.63 -15.44
CA GLN A 244 -1.54 -14.03 -14.74
C GLN A 244 -0.49 -12.93 -14.90
N PHE A 245 0.13 -12.52 -13.80
CA PHE A 245 1.13 -11.45 -13.76
C PHE A 245 2.35 -11.93 -12.98
N GLY A 246 3.54 -11.81 -13.57
CA GLY A 246 4.74 -12.37 -12.95
C GLY A 246 5.99 -12.25 -13.82
N TYR A 247 6.98 -13.07 -13.47
CA TYR A 247 8.26 -13.21 -14.18
C TYR A 247 8.36 -14.60 -14.79
N GLY A 248 8.61 -14.68 -16.08
CA GLY A 248 8.61 -15.91 -16.85
C GLY A 248 9.95 -16.63 -16.82
N TRP A 249 9.89 -17.92 -17.09
CA TRP A 249 11.05 -18.77 -17.40
C TRP A 249 12.00 -18.26 -18.50
N GLY A 250 11.59 -17.28 -19.33
CA GLY A 250 12.37 -16.68 -20.41
C GLY A 250 13.14 -15.42 -20.02
N ASP A 251 13.25 -15.16 -18.72
CA ASP A 251 13.77 -13.93 -18.12
C ASP A 251 12.95 -12.68 -18.46
N ASP A 252 11.63 -12.86 -18.52
CA ASP A 252 10.70 -11.86 -18.99
C ASP A 252 9.62 -11.52 -17.95
N TYR A 253 9.50 -10.24 -17.59
CA TYR A 253 8.32 -9.80 -16.86
C TYR A 253 7.15 -9.77 -17.83
N TYR A 254 6.03 -10.36 -17.44
CA TYR A 254 4.90 -10.51 -18.34
C TYR A 254 3.56 -10.29 -17.64
N PHE A 255 2.61 -9.87 -18.45
CA PHE A 255 1.19 -9.88 -18.12
C PHE A 255 0.44 -10.68 -19.19
N ARG A 256 -0.27 -11.72 -18.75
CA ARG A 256 -1.04 -12.62 -19.60
C ARG A 256 -2.51 -12.50 -19.28
N VAL A 257 -3.34 -12.35 -20.31
CA VAL A 257 -4.80 -12.34 -20.23
C VAL A 257 -5.37 -13.40 -21.16
N CYS A 258 -6.34 -14.16 -20.68
CA CYS A 258 -6.95 -15.25 -21.43
C CYS A 258 -8.48 -15.19 -21.34
N ASN A 259 -9.13 -15.59 -22.42
CA ASN A 259 -10.58 -15.78 -22.43
C ASN A 259 -10.95 -16.94 -23.35
N ALA A 260 -11.62 -17.95 -22.78
CA ALA A 260 -12.10 -19.13 -23.50
C ALA A 260 -11.01 -19.83 -24.34
N GLY A 261 -9.79 -19.91 -23.81
CA GLY A 261 -8.65 -20.61 -24.42
C GLY A 261 -7.87 -19.79 -25.45
N THR A 262 -8.27 -18.53 -25.70
CA THR A 262 -7.43 -17.57 -26.44
C THR A 262 -6.70 -16.71 -25.43
N CYS A 263 -5.39 -16.51 -25.59
CA CYS A 263 -4.57 -15.72 -24.67
C CYS A 263 -3.76 -14.66 -25.41
N GLU A 264 -3.47 -13.58 -24.69
CA GLU A 264 -2.51 -12.55 -25.08
C GLU A 264 -1.52 -12.34 -23.94
N THR A 265 -0.23 -12.29 -24.27
CA THR A 265 0.84 -12.07 -23.29
C THR A 265 1.69 -10.89 -23.74
N ARG A 266 1.78 -9.86 -22.89
CA ARG A 266 2.80 -8.82 -23.01
C ARG A 266 3.99 -9.19 -22.15
N LEU A 267 5.19 -9.05 -22.70
CA LEU A 267 6.40 -9.43 -21.99
C LEU A 267 7.57 -8.54 -22.41
N ILE A 268 8.52 -8.36 -21.49
CA ILE A 268 9.81 -7.74 -21.78
C ILE A 268 10.91 -8.50 -21.06
N ILE A 269 11.99 -8.81 -21.78
CA ILE A 269 13.20 -9.31 -21.13
C ILE A 269 13.77 -8.17 -20.29
N TYR A 270 13.78 -8.37 -18.99
CA TYR A 270 14.27 -7.40 -18.04
C TYR A 270 14.87 -8.17 -16.88
N THR A 271 16.13 -7.92 -16.57
CA THR A 271 16.91 -8.69 -15.62
C THR A 271 17.53 -7.73 -14.62
N ASP A 272 16.89 -7.59 -13.47
CA ASP A 272 17.39 -6.81 -12.34
C ASP A 272 17.00 -7.53 -11.03
N GLU A 273 17.96 -8.27 -10.46
CA GLU A 273 17.77 -9.06 -9.23
C GLU A 273 18.03 -8.19 -8.00
N GLU A 274 17.44 -8.57 -6.87
CA GLU A 274 17.69 -7.96 -5.57
C GLU A 274 17.33 -6.45 -5.49
N ASN A 275 16.72 -5.90 -6.55
CA ASN A 275 16.23 -4.54 -6.61
C ASN A 275 14.70 -4.51 -6.69
N TRP A 276 14.12 -3.56 -5.97
CA TRP A 276 12.70 -3.29 -6.01
C TRP A 276 12.34 -2.54 -7.28
N HIS A 277 11.30 -3.02 -7.96
CA HIS A 277 10.69 -2.33 -9.09
C HIS A 277 9.18 -2.30 -8.92
N HIS A 278 8.57 -1.25 -9.45
CA HIS A 278 7.13 -1.17 -9.56
C HIS A 278 6.68 -1.79 -10.88
N TYR A 279 5.90 -2.85 -10.81
CA TYR A 279 5.32 -3.54 -11.95
C TYR A 279 3.85 -3.20 -12.05
N ALA A 280 3.39 -2.78 -13.22
CA ALA A 280 1.98 -2.57 -13.47
C ALA A 280 1.55 -3.05 -14.85
N ALA A 281 0.29 -3.45 -14.98
CA ALA A 281 -0.30 -3.83 -16.24
C ALA A 281 -1.75 -3.36 -16.33
N THR A 282 -2.19 -3.04 -17.55
CA THR A 282 -3.56 -2.59 -17.80
C THR A 282 -4.19 -3.36 -18.95
N PHE A 283 -5.48 -3.67 -18.81
CA PHE A 283 -6.35 -4.18 -19.86
C PHE A 283 -7.50 -3.20 -20.09
N ASN A 284 -7.76 -2.83 -21.35
CA ASN A 284 -8.86 -1.96 -21.74
C ASN A 284 -9.54 -2.47 -23.01
N ALA A 285 -10.56 -3.31 -22.85
CA ALA A 285 -11.37 -3.82 -23.95
C ALA A 285 -10.54 -4.36 -25.13
N GLY A 286 -9.47 -5.11 -24.82
CA GLY A 286 -8.54 -5.66 -25.80
C GLY A 286 -7.16 -4.98 -25.77
N ASP A 287 -7.06 -3.71 -25.41
CA ASP A 287 -5.75 -3.06 -25.31
C ASP A 287 -5.02 -3.53 -24.04
N VAL A 288 -3.84 -4.13 -24.21
CA VAL A 288 -3.00 -4.66 -23.12
C VAL A 288 -1.72 -3.85 -23.06
N LYS A 289 -1.34 -3.38 -21.87
CA LYS A 289 -0.09 -2.63 -21.65
C LYS A 289 0.64 -3.14 -20.42
N LEU A 290 1.96 -3.06 -20.49
CA LEU A 290 2.88 -3.43 -19.41
C LEU A 290 3.75 -2.22 -19.06
N TYR A 291 3.99 -2.01 -17.77
CA TYR A 291 4.77 -0.90 -17.22
C TYR A 291 5.78 -1.42 -16.19
N ILE A 292 6.96 -0.80 -16.19
CA ILE A 292 7.99 -0.99 -15.17
C ILE A 292 8.43 0.41 -14.70
N ASP A 293 8.45 0.64 -13.39
CA ASP A 293 8.85 1.91 -12.76
C ASP A 293 8.12 3.14 -13.32
N GLY A 294 6.83 2.96 -13.64
CA GLY A 294 5.98 4.02 -14.18
C GLY A 294 6.12 4.28 -15.68
N VAL A 295 6.97 3.52 -16.38
CA VAL A 295 7.21 3.67 -17.83
C VAL A 295 6.54 2.53 -18.59
N GLU A 296 5.77 2.85 -19.64
CA GLU A 296 5.22 1.84 -20.56
C GLU A 296 6.37 1.13 -21.30
N VAL A 297 6.47 -0.19 -21.14
CA VAL A 297 7.54 -1.00 -21.72
C VAL A 297 7.06 -1.86 -22.89
N ASP A 298 5.78 -2.22 -22.94
CA ASP A 298 5.19 -2.97 -24.05
C ASP A 298 3.66 -2.73 -24.14
N GLN A 299 3.12 -2.87 -25.36
CA GLN A 299 1.68 -2.78 -25.61
C GLN A 299 1.21 -3.60 -26.81
N SER A 300 -0.06 -4.02 -26.78
CA SER A 300 -0.70 -4.70 -27.91
C SER A 300 -2.22 -4.62 -27.87
N THR A 301 -2.86 -5.20 -28.87
CA THR A 301 -4.30 -5.46 -28.88
C THR A 301 -4.57 -6.96 -28.88
N PHE A 302 -5.21 -7.43 -27.82
CA PHE A 302 -5.87 -8.72 -27.72
C PHE A 302 -7.18 -8.69 -28.52
N ASN A 303 -7.48 -9.77 -29.23
CA ASN A 303 -8.70 -9.89 -30.04
C ASN A 303 -9.99 -10.14 -29.21
N GLN A 304 -9.88 -10.24 -27.89
CA GLN A 304 -11.01 -10.32 -26.96
C GLN A 304 -11.13 -9.02 -26.17
N VAL A 305 -12.36 -8.54 -26.00
CA VAL A 305 -12.66 -7.29 -25.29
C VAL A 305 -13.06 -7.50 -23.82
N VAL A 306 -13.03 -8.74 -23.36
CA VAL A 306 -13.44 -9.13 -22.01
C VAL A 306 -12.56 -10.26 -21.49
N ILE A 307 -12.22 -10.17 -20.21
CA ILE A 307 -11.62 -11.24 -19.44
C ILE A 307 -12.73 -11.81 -18.56
N ASN A 308 -13.18 -13.03 -18.85
CA ASN A 308 -14.14 -13.71 -18.00
C ASN A 308 -13.47 -14.16 -16.68
N PRO A 309 -14.22 -14.29 -15.59
CA PRO A 309 -13.66 -14.72 -14.31
C PRO A 309 -13.12 -16.15 -14.41
N SER A 310 -12.00 -16.40 -13.74
CA SER A 310 -11.60 -17.76 -13.39
C SER A 310 -12.60 -18.36 -12.41
N VAL A 311 -12.77 -19.68 -12.41
CA VAL A 311 -13.50 -20.41 -11.36
C VAL A 311 -12.60 -20.83 -10.19
N THR A 312 -11.28 -20.68 -10.33
CA THR A 312 -10.30 -20.89 -9.25
C THR A 312 -10.17 -19.67 -8.36
N ASN A 313 -9.57 -19.87 -7.18
CA ASN A 313 -9.20 -18.74 -6.32
C ASN A 313 -8.03 -17.97 -6.94
N THR A 314 -7.94 -16.70 -6.58
CA THR A 314 -6.81 -15.86 -6.94
C THR A 314 -5.72 -16.04 -5.90
N LEU A 315 -4.51 -16.35 -6.34
CA LEU A 315 -3.35 -16.52 -5.48
C LEU A 315 -2.33 -15.42 -5.74
N ILE A 316 -1.68 -14.95 -4.68
CA ILE A 316 -0.50 -14.09 -4.72
C ILE A 316 0.70 -14.96 -4.37
N GLY A 317 1.76 -14.90 -5.19
CA GLY A 317 2.99 -15.65 -4.97
C GLY A 317 3.04 -17.07 -5.55
N GLU A 318 1.97 -17.57 -6.18
CA GLU A 318 1.94 -18.90 -6.82
C GLU A 318 0.83 -19.00 -7.88
N ASP A 319 0.88 -20.02 -8.75
CA ASP A 319 -0.22 -20.35 -9.66
C ASP A 319 -1.39 -21.03 -8.92
N SER A 320 -2.60 -20.72 -9.37
CA SER A 320 -3.83 -21.36 -8.86
C SER A 320 -4.09 -22.75 -9.47
N ASP A 321 -3.17 -23.25 -10.29
CA ASP A 321 -3.26 -24.56 -10.92
C ASP A 321 -2.74 -25.67 -9.99
N THR A 322 -3.33 -26.85 -10.10
CA THR A 322 -2.92 -28.04 -9.34
C THR A 322 -1.98 -28.95 -10.13
N SER A 323 -1.72 -28.62 -11.40
CA SER A 323 -0.96 -29.46 -12.33
C SER A 323 0.49 -29.01 -12.54
N THR A 324 0.77 -27.74 -12.26
CA THR A 324 2.10 -27.10 -12.23
C THR A 324 2.26 -26.36 -10.91
N THR A 325 3.49 -25.99 -10.58
CA THR A 325 3.78 -25.09 -9.45
C THR A 325 4.72 -24.01 -9.97
N GLU A 326 4.26 -22.77 -9.93
CA GLU A 326 4.97 -21.57 -10.40
C GLU A 326 5.26 -20.60 -9.21
N PRO A 327 5.89 -21.09 -8.12
CA PRO A 327 6.02 -20.33 -6.88
C PRO A 327 6.98 -19.16 -7.05
N PHE A 328 6.61 -18.01 -6.51
CA PHE A 328 7.44 -16.82 -6.49
C PHE A 328 8.58 -16.94 -5.47
N HIS A 329 9.77 -16.49 -5.83
CA HIS A 329 10.92 -16.41 -4.93
C HIS A 329 11.40 -14.96 -4.82
N GLY A 330 11.07 -14.33 -3.71
CA GLY A 330 11.38 -12.93 -3.47
C GLY A 330 10.36 -12.23 -2.60
N MET A 331 10.25 -10.92 -2.78
CA MET A 331 9.38 -10.05 -2.00
C MET A 331 8.31 -9.41 -2.88
N ILE A 332 7.09 -9.30 -2.35
CA ILE A 332 5.99 -8.54 -2.94
C ILE A 332 5.52 -7.52 -1.90
N ASP A 333 5.23 -6.31 -2.37
CA ASP A 333 4.77 -5.20 -1.57
C ASP A 333 3.72 -4.37 -2.35
N GLU A 334 2.84 -3.68 -1.63
CA GLU A 334 1.84 -2.74 -2.17
C GLU A 334 1.07 -3.26 -3.41
N LEU A 335 0.49 -4.46 -3.30
CA LEU A 335 -0.26 -5.08 -4.41
C LEU A 335 -1.67 -4.50 -4.50
N ALA A 336 -2.09 -4.05 -5.69
CA ALA A 336 -3.43 -3.53 -5.92
C ALA A 336 -4.04 -4.02 -7.24
N VAL A 337 -5.36 -4.20 -7.25
CA VAL A 337 -6.15 -4.60 -8.42
C VAL A 337 -7.34 -3.65 -8.58
N TYR A 338 -7.55 -3.10 -9.77
CA TYR A 338 -8.57 -2.08 -10.07
C TYR A 338 -9.51 -2.54 -11.17
N ASN A 339 -10.80 -2.23 -11.06
CA ASN A 339 -11.80 -2.44 -12.11
C ASN A 339 -11.89 -1.25 -13.09
N ARG A 340 -10.75 -0.63 -13.37
CA ARG A 340 -10.58 0.46 -14.35
C ARG A 340 -9.17 0.43 -14.93
N VAL A 341 -8.94 1.26 -15.91
CA VAL A 341 -7.61 1.51 -16.47
C VAL A 341 -6.97 2.65 -15.67
N LEU A 342 -5.84 2.38 -15.01
CA LEU A 342 -4.98 3.42 -14.45
C LEU A 342 -4.34 4.20 -15.61
N THR A 343 -4.28 5.52 -15.47
CA THR A 343 -3.58 6.38 -16.41
C THR A 343 -2.07 6.27 -16.23
N PRO A 344 -1.26 6.55 -17.26
CA PRO A 344 0.20 6.56 -17.13
C PRO A 344 0.71 7.50 -16.01
N ASP A 345 0.03 8.63 -15.79
CA ASP A 345 0.40 9.58 -14.73
C ASP A 345 0.10 9.02 -13.33
N GLU A 346 -1.01 8.28 -13.16
CA GLU A 346 -1.29 7.53 -11.93
C GLU A 346 -0.17 6.49 -11.71
N ILE A 347 0.04 5.58 -12.65
CA ILE A 347 1.07 4.51 -12.53
C ILE A 347 2.47 5.11 -12.24
N LEU A 348 2.79 6.28 -12.81
CA LEU A 348 4.05 6.97 -12.53
C LEU A 348 4.11 7.62 -11.14
N ALA A 349 3.01 8.20 -10.65
CA ALA A 349 2.93 8.77 -9.31
C ALA A 349 3.11 7.67 -8.27
N HIS A 350 2.33 6.61 -8.43
CA HIS A 350 2.41 5.35 -7.73
C HIS A 350 3.89 4.91 -7.66
N ALA A 351 4.53 4.63 -8.80
CA ALA A 351 5.91 4.11 -8.87
C ALA A 351 6.98 4.99 -8.21
N LYS A 352 6.68 6.25 -7.89
CA LYS A 352 7.62 7.21 -7.28
C LYS A 352 7.50 7.34 -5.78
N GLY A 353 6.59 6.65 -5.12
CA GLY A 353 6.37 6.91 -3.71
C GLY A 353 5.22 7.89 -3.41
N ASN A 354 4.44 8.35 -4.40
CA ASN A 354 3.72 9.63 -4.35
C ASN A 354 2.20 9.60 -4.31
#